data_AF-A0A849BWG3-F1
#
_entry.id   AF-A0A849BWG3-F1
#
_cell.length_a   1.000
_cell.length_b   1.000
_cell.length_c   1.000
_cell.angle_alpha   90.00
_cell.angle_beta   90.00
_cell.angle_gamma   90.00
#
_symmetry.space_group_name_H-M   'P 1'
#
loop_
_entity.id
_entity.type
_entity.pdbx_description
1 polymer ?
#
loop_
_entity_poly.entity_id
_entity_poly.type
_entity_poly.pdbx_seq_one_letter_code
_entity_poly.pdbx_strand_id
1 'polypeptide(L)'
;MGLIVLYANTHFQQGRALQGMFGVVTGLSALMVAVGLVPALRVRREKLPSRIRVTTLSDGSVGLRIGVRPQWKPLMVTCLSLFAGMFLLRAILSALNASSASDPVMSGLNVLGVVISIFVVAAVTYTLAYMFFGRRPYFLAITETKVVHAAGKSTSALHWDEIDKIEPVLYANTHMVRVTSARRVGIDVTTYDDRHRLTSAIDVIPVRLDIDPPLLLALLRFYSRYPELRNELTSDAVVDRMRRADFRTPKTLRRDNSQDKSSDQSPRRFRSARGLDTSAVTDS
;
A
#
# COMPACT_ATOMS: atom_id res chain seq x y z
N MET A 1 -17.71 23.54 -6.29
CA MET A 1 -18.67 23.18 -7.36
C MET A 1 -19.51 24.36 -7.84
N GLY A 2 -20.10 25.17 -6.95
CA GLY A 2 -20.94 26.32 -7.35
C GLY A 2 -20.28 27.29 -8.34
N LEU A 3 -19.00 27.62 -8.16
CA LEU A 3 -18.26 28.54 -9.04
C LEU A 3 -18.05 28.01 -10.47
N ILE A 4 -17.81 26.71 -10.65
CA ILE A 4 -17.54 26.11 -11.96
C ILE A 4 -18.83 25.99 -12.79
N VAL A 5 -19.94 25.68 -12.11
CA VAL A 5 -21.27 25.65 -12.72
C VAL A 5 -21.73 27.07 -13.11
N LEU A 6 -21.45 28.07 -12.27
CA LEU A 6 -21.71 29.47 -12.61
C LEU A 6 -20.89 29.93 -13.83
N TYR A 7 -19.61 29.56 -13.89
CA TYR A 7 -18.71 29.86 -15.01
C TYR A 7 -19.18 29.20 -16.31
N ALA A 8 -19.57 27.93 -16.28
CA ALA A 8 -20.10 27.25 -17.45
C ALA A 8 -21.41 27.91 -17.93
N ASN A 9 -22.34 28.18 -17.01
CA ASN A 9 -23.65 28.74 -17.31
C ASN A 9 -23.56 30.15 -17.92
N THR A 10 -22.69 31.01 -17.38
CA THR A 10 -22.47 32.37 -17.90
C THR A 10 -21.91 32.36 -19.33
N HIS A 11 -21.01 31.44 -19.66
CA HIS A 11 -20.48 31.31 -21.02
C HIS A 11 -21.46 30.67 -22.01
N PHE A 12 -22.33 29.75 -21.57
CA PHE A 12 -23.42 29.24 -22.40
C PHE A 12 -24.44 30.34 -22.74
N GLN A 13 -24.78 31.20 -21.78
CA GLN A 13 -25.69 32.34 -22.02
C GLN A 13 -25.11 33.40 -22.96
N GLN A 14 -23.79 33.50 -23.07
CA GLN A 14 -23.09 34.42 -23.98
C GLN A 14 -22.90 33.85 -25.41
N GLY A 15 -23.50 32.69 -25.74
CA GLY A 15 -23.32 32.03 -27.04
C GLY A 15 -21.93 31.40 -27.23
N ARG A 16 -21.07 31.42 -26.20
CA ARG A 16 -19.72 30.85 -26.21
C ARG A 16 -19.74 29.41 -25.70
N ALA A 17 -20.48 28.56 -26.41
CA ALA A 17 -20.72 27.15 -26.05
C ALA A 17 -19.42 26.38 -25.76
N LEU A 18 -18.34 26.69 -26.48
CA LEU A 18 -17.02 26.11 -26.26
C LEU A 18 -16.47 26.39 -24.87
N GLN A 19 -16.47 27.65 -24.42
CA GLN A 19 -15.97 28.04 -23.10
C GLN A 19 -16.83 27.45 -21.98
N GLY A 20 -18.14 27.30 -22.20
CA GLY A 20 -19.04 26.59 -21.30
C GLY A 20 -18.67 25.12 -21.13
N MET A 21 -18.43 24.41 -22.24
CA MET A 21 -18.00 23.00 -22.23
C MET A 21 -16.66 22.81 -21.52
N PHE A 22 -15.68 23.71 -21.71
CA PHE A 22 -14.40 23.68 -21.00
C PHE A 22 -14.59 23.75 -19.48
N GLY A 23 -15.49 24.62 -19.01
CA GLY A 23 -15.81 24.74 -17.59
C GLY A 23 -16.39 23.44 -17.00
N VAL A 24 -17.36 22.84 -17.70
CA VAL A 24 -18.01 21.59 -17.25
C VAL A 24 -17.01 20.44 -17.17
N VAL A 25 -16.19 20.22 -18.21
CA VAL A 25 -15.22 19.11 -18.25
C VAL A 25 -14.16 19.26 -17.17
N THR A 26 -13.67 20.48 -16.94
CA THR A 26 -12.69 20.76 -15.89
C THR A 26 -13.29 20.54 -14.51
N GLY A 27 -14.55 20.97 -14.30
CA GLY A 27 -15.28 20.74 -13.05
C GLY A 27 -15.55 19.27 -12.78
N LEU A 28 -15.92 18.49 -13.80
CA LEU A 28 -16.18 17.07 -13.68
C LEU A 28 -14.89 16.29 -13.39
N SER A 29 -13.79 16.67 -14.03
CA SER A 29 -12.44 16.12 -13.77
C SER A 29 -11.99 16.39 -12.33
N ALA A 30 -12.17 17.63 -11.85
CA ALA A 30 -11.85 18.01 -10.48
C ALA A 30 -12.72 17.25 -9.46
N LEU A 31 -14.01 17.07 -9.74
CA LEU A 31 -14.92 16.28 -8.91
C LEU A 31 -14.48 14.80 -8.87
N MET A 32 -14.13 14.20 -10.01
CA MET A 32 -13.64 12.83 -10.06
C MET A 32 -12.37 12.66 -9.23
N VAL A 33 -11.43 13.61 -9.30
CA VAL A 33 -10.21 13.61 -8.47
C VAL A 33 -10.58 13.69 -6.98
N ALA A 34 -11.48 14.59 -6.60
CA ALA A 34 -11.91 14.75 -5.21
C ALA A 34 -12.61 13.49 -4.67
N VAL A 35 -13.56 12.94 -5.42
CA VAL A 35 -14.28 11.69 -5.08
C VAL A 35 -13.33 10.50 -5.03
N GLY A 36 -12.31 10.46 -5.88
CA GLY A 36 -11.27 9.43 -5.85
C GLY A 36 -10.27 9.57 -4.71
N LEU A 37 -9.97 10.81 -4.28
CA LEU A 37 -9.06 11.08 -3.16
C LEU A 37 -9.67 10.69 -1.81
N VAL A 38 -10.97 10.91 -1.61
CA VAL A 38 -11.64 10.69 -0.32
C VAL A 38 -11.47 9.25 0.21
N PRO A 39 -11.70 8.18 -0.59
CA PRO A 39 -11.45 6.80 -0.16
C PRO A 39 -9.95 6.43 -0.08
N ALA A 40 -9.07 7.18 -0.73
CA ALA A 40 -7.63 6.98 -0.68
C ALA A 40 -7.01 7.57 0.60
N LEU A 41 -7.64 8.60 1.18
CA LEU A 41 -7.26 9.21 2.45
C LEU A 41 -7.74 8.42 3.68
N ARG A 42 -8.67 7.48 3.53
CA ARG A 42 -9.11 6.62 4.65
C ARG A 42 -7.98 5.64 5.01
N VAL A 43 -7.36 5.90 6.16
CA VAL A 43 -6.25 5.10 6.72
C VAL A 43 -6.74 3.73 7.20
N ARG A 44 -7.95 3.63 7.75
CA ARG A 44 -8.55 2.37 8.24
C ARG A 44 -9.40 1.70 7.18
N ARG A 45 -9.23 0.39 7.03
CA ARG A 45 -9.98 -0.42 6.05
C ARG A 45 -10.78 -1.52 6.76
N GLU A 46 -12.07 -1.58 6.46
CA GLU A 46 -13.00 -2.55 7.06
C GLU A 46 -13.01 -3.91 6.34
N LYS A 47 -12.50 -3.98 5.11
CA LYS A 47 -12.55 -5.19 4.28
C LYS A 47 -11.16 -5.59 3.82
N LEU A 48 -10.89 -6.90 3.92
CA LEU A 48 -9.70 -7.50 3.35
C LEU A 48 -9.79 -7.45 1.80
N PRO A 49 -8.82 -6.85 1.10
CA PRO A 49 -8.90 -6.74 -0.34
C PRO A 49 -8.74 -8.09 -1.04
N SER A 50 -9.47 -8.25 -2.15
CA SER A 50 -9.54 -9.49 -2.94
C SER A 50 -8.27 -9.85 -3.71
N ARG A 51 -7.24 -9.00 -3.64
CA ARG A 51 -5.96 -9.15 -4.36
C ARG A 51 -4.85 -9.75 -3.50
N ILE A 52 -5.12 -10.04 -2.22
CA ILE A 52 -4.20 -10.81 -1.37
C ILE A 52 -4.34 -12.27 -1.77
N ARG A 53 -3.25 -12.87 -2.28
CA ARG A 53 -3.22 -14.26 -2.73
C ARG A 53 -1.89 -14.89 -2.37
N VAL A 54 -1.91 -16.19 -2.12
CA VAL A 54 -0.70 -17.00 -2.09
C VAL A 54 -0.26 -17.25 -3.54
N THR A 55 1.02 -17.00 -3.83
CA THR A 55 1.56 -17.18 -5.19
C THR A 55 3.02 -17.58 -5.12
N THR A 56 3.48 -18.23 -6.18
CA THR A 56 4.90 -18.51 -6.40
C THR A 56 5.62 -17.21 -6.74
N LEU A 57 6.69 -16.92 -6.00
CA LEU A 57 7.57 -15.80 -6.25
C LEU A 57 8.53 -16.13 -7.41
N SER A 58 9.20 -15.11 -7.97
CA SER A 58 10.21 -15.29 -9.04
C SER A 58 11.37 -16.21 -8.65
N ASP A 59 11.60 -16.37 -7.35
CA ASP A 59 12.61 -17.24 -6.75
C ASP A 59 12.07 -18.66 -6.43
N GLY A 60 10.91 -19.04 -6.98
CA GLY A 60 10.26 -20.34 -6.74
C GLY A 60 9.59 -20.51 -5.37
N SER A 61 9.92 -19.66 -4.39
CA SER A 61 9.31 -19.70 -3.06
C SER A 61 7.80 -19.39 -3.10
N VAL A 62 6.98 -20.18 -2.41
CA VAL A 62 5.55 -19.91 -2.23
C VAL A 62 5.36 -19.00 -1.02
N GLY A 63 4.51 -17.98 -1.15
CA GLY A 63 4.15 -17.14 -0.02
C GLY A 63 2.98 -16.21 -0.27
N LEU A 64 2.57 -15.53 0.79
CA LEU A 64 1.53 -14.53 0.76
C LEU A 64 2.02 -13.29 0.02
N ARG A 65 1.41 -12.96 -1.12
CA ARG A 65 1.71 -11.74 -1.86
C ARG A 65 0.63 -10.69 -1.65
N ILE A 66 1.06 -9.53 -1.19
CA ILE A 66 0.26 -8.32 -1.04
C ILE A 66 0.68 -7.35 -2.15
N GLY A 67 -0.23 -7.17 -3.11
CA GLY A 67 -0.04 -6.24 -4.22
C GLY A 67 -0.25 -4.77 -3.80
N VAL A 68 0.24 -3.86 -4.65
CA VAL A 68 -0.07 -2.44 -4.53
C VAL A 68 -1.49 -2.14 -5.02
N ARG A 69 -2.14 -1.21 -4.32
CA ARG A 69 -3.48 -0.73 -4.67
C ARG A 69 -3.38 0.06 -5.99
N PRO A 70 -4.01 -0.39 -7.10
CA PRO A 70 -3.93 0.33 -8.37
C PRO A 70 -4.88 1.54 -8.41
N GLN A 71 -5.51 1.94 -7.31
CA GLN A 71 -6.71 2.80 -7.32
C GLN A 71 -6.49 4.16 -8.01
N TRP A 72 -5.26 4.64 -8.05
CA TRP A 72 -4.91 5.91 -8.68
C TRP A 72 -4.70 5.79 -10.19
N LYS A 73 -4.35 4.60 -10.71
CA LYS A 73 -4.11 4.39 -12.14
C LYS A 73 -5.35 4.63 -13.01
N PRO A 74 -6.52 4.00 -12.76
CA PRO A 74 -7.68 4.23 -13.62
C PRO A 74 -8.14 5.69 -13.54
N LEU A 75 -8.08 6.31 -12.36
CA LEU A 75 -8.43 7.72 -12.20
C LEU A 75 -7.48 8.66 -12.95
N MET A 76 -6.16 8.42 -12.87
CA MET A 76 -5.16 9.17 -13.65
C MET A 76 -5.34 8.95 -15.15
N VAL A 77 -5.61 7.72 -15.59
CA VAL A 77 -5.89 7.41 -17.01
C VAL A 77 -7.11 8.16 -17.50
N THR A 78 -8.22 8.12 -16.75
CA THR A 78 -9.46 8.83 -17.11
C THR A 78 -9.25 10.34 -17.14
N CYS A 79 -8.51 10.90 -16.18
CA CYS A 79 -8.23 12.34 -16.15
C CYS A 79 -7.32 12.75 -17.32
N LEU A 80 -6.24 12.01 -17.56
CA LEU A 80 -5.33 12.26 -18.68
C LEU A 80 -6.02 12.09 -20.03
N SER A 81 -6.89 11.11 -20.20
CA SER A 81 -7.64 10.91 -21.45
C SER A 81 -8.64 12.04 -21.70
N LEU A 82 -9.34 12.52 -20.66
CA LEU A 82 -10.20 13.70 -20.75
C LEU A 82 -9.42 14.94 -21.14
N PHE A 83 -8.26 15.17 -20.53
CA PHE A 83 -7.37 16.28 -20.89
C PHE A 83 -6.89 16.16 -22.35
N ALA A 84 -6.41 14.99 -22.77
CA ALA A 84 -5.95 14.77 -24.14
C ALA A 84 -7.07 15.03 -25.16
N GLY A 85 -8.26 14.46 -24.94
CA GLY A 85 -9.41 14.65 -25.83
C GLY A 85 -9.83 16.12 -25.95
N MET A 86 -9.76 16.86 -24.84
CA MET A 86 -10.07 18.29 -24.82
C MET A 86 -9.05 19.11 -25.63
N PHE A 87 -7.75 18.84 -25.49
CA PHE A 87 -6.71 19.51 -26.28
C PHE A 87 -6.82 19.15 -27.77
N LEU A 88 -7.19 17.90 -28.09
CA LEU A 88 -7.44 17.46 -29.45
C LEU A 88 -8.60 18.23 -30.09
N LEU A 89 -9.73 18.36 -29.37
CA LEU A 89 -10.89 19.12 -29.81
C LEU A 89 -10.52 20.60 -30.05
N ARG A 90 -9.72 21.18 -29.15
CA ARG A 90 -9.26 22.57 -29.31
C ARG A 90 -8.33 22.74 -30.51
N ALA A 91 -7.44 21.78 -30.77
CA ALA A 91 -6.58 21.78 -31.95
C ALA A 91 -7.40 21.73 -33.25
N ILE A 92 -8.41 20.87 -33.31
CA ILE A 92 -9.31 20.73 -34.47
C ILE A 92 -10.05 22.05 -34.74
N LEU A 93 -10.65 22.64 -33.71
CA LEU A 93 -11.38 23.91 -33.85
C LEU A 93 -10.47 25.07 -34.24
N SER A 94 -9.25 25.11 -33.69
CA SER A 94 -8.24 26.12 -34.03
C SER A 94 -7.80 25.98 -35.49
N ALA A 95 -7.62 24.75 -35.98
CA ALA A 95 -7.28 24.48 -37.38
C ALA A 95 -8.41 24.89 -38.34
N LEU A 96 -9.67 24.56 -38.01
CA LEU A 96 -10.84 24.98 -38.79
C LEU A 96 -11.00 26.51 -38.83
N ASN A 97 -10.71 27.19 -37.73
CA ASN A 97 -10.76 28.66 -37.66
C ASN A 97 -9.56 29.34 -38.33
N ALA A 98 -8.38 28.70 -38.34
CA ALA A 98 -7.21 29.22 -39.05
C ALA A 98 -7.44 29.24 -40.57
N SER A 99 -8.12 28.22 -41.12
CA SER A 99 -8.44 28.18 -42.55
C SER A 99 -9.46 29.23 -43.00
N SER A 100 -10.22 29.84 -42.08
CA SER A 100 -11.25 30.84 -42.37
C SER A 100 -10.88 32.26 -41.94
N ALA A 101 -9.73 32.45 -41.28
CA ALA A 101 -9.30 33.76 -40.77
C ALA A 101 -8.63 34.60 -41.88
N SER A 102 -9.18 35.77 -42.17
CA SER A 102 -8.56 36.79 -43.04
C SER A 102 -7.45 37.58 -42.34
N ASP A 103 -7.49 37.63 -41.00
CA ASP A 103 -6.57 38.43 -40.20
C ASP A 103 -5.28 37.66 -39.84
N PRO A 104 -4.09 38.19 -40.17
CA PRO A 104 -2.81 37.51 -39.94
C PRO A 104 -2.51 37.31 -38.44
N VAL A 105 -2.98 38.21 -37.58
CA VAL A 105 -2.81 38.11 -36.12
C VAL A 105 -3.63 36.96 -35.54
N MET A 106 -4.89 36.81 -35.98
CA MET A 106 -5.77 35.72 -35.53
C MET A 106 -5.31 34.37 -36.06
N SER A 107 -4.78 34.32 -37.30
CA SER A 107 -4.16 33.13 -37.86
C SER A 107 -2.93 32.69 -37.04
N GLY A 108 -2.04 33.62 -36.69
CA GLY A 108 -0.86 33.33 -35.85
C GLY A 108 -1.22 32.77 -34.46
N LEU A 109 -2.23 33.34 -33.81
CA LEU A 109 -2.74 32.84 -32.51
C LEU A 109 -3.34 31.42 -32.63
N ASN A 110 -4.06 31.14 -33.71
CA ASN A 110 -4.63 29.81 -33.95
C ASN A 110 -3.55 28.76 -34.22
N VAL A 111 -2.52 29.09 -35.00
CA VAL A 111 -1.38 28.20 -35.26
C VAL A 111 -0.62 27.89 -33.97
N LEU A 112 -0.35 28.91 -33.14
CA LEU A 112 0.28 28.72 -31.83
C LEU A 112 -0.55 27.79 -30.93
N GLY A 113 -1.87 27.95 -30.93
CA GLY A 113 -2.79 27.08 -30.20
C GLY A 113 -2.71 25.61 -30.64
N VAL A 114 -2.55 25.36 -31.94
CA VAL A 114 -2.38 23.99 -32.49
C VAL A 114 -1.06 23.39 -32.01
N VAL A 115 0.05 24.13 -32.11
CA VAL A 115 1.38 23.66 -31.69
C VAL A 115 1.41 23.28 -30.21
N ILE A 116 0.86 24.14 -29.34
CA ILE A 116 0.76 23.85 -27.89
C ILE A 116 -0.09 22.60 -27.65
N SER A 117 -1.19 22.45 -28.37
CA SER A 117 -2.08 21.29 -28.21
C SER A 117 -1.40 19.98 -28.60
N ILE A 118 -0.61 19.98 -29.69
CA ILE A 118 0.18 18.83 -30.12
C ILE A 118 1.19 18.45 -29.02
N PHE A 119 1.92 19.43 -28.48
CA PHE A 119 2.91 19.18 -27.43
C PHE A 119 2.27 18.57 -26.17
N VAL A 120 1.12 19.09 -25.73
CA VAL A 120 0.40 18.56 -24.57
C VAL A 120 -0.11 17.14 -24.83
N VAL A 121 -0.68 16.86 -25.99
CA VAL A 121 -1.14 15.51 -26.35
C VAL A 121 0.03 14.52 -26.39
N ALA A 122 1.18 14.92 -26.94
CA ALA A 122 2.39 14.10 -26.95
C ALA A 122 2.89 13.81 -25.52
N ALA A 123 2.94 14.82 -24.64
CA ALA A 123 3.33 14.66 -23.25
C ALA A 123 2.37 13.75 -22.47
N VAL A 124 1.06 13.88 -22.68
CA VAL A 124 0.05 13.02 -22.05
C VAL A 124 0.18 11.57 -22.54
N THR A 125 0.34 11.38 -23.84
CA THR A 125 0.51 10.05 -24.46
C THR A 125 1.78 9.38 -23.95
N TYR A 126 2.89 10.10 -23.88
CA TYR A 126 4.13 9.62 -23.30
C TYR A 126 3.96 9.23 -21.83
N THR A 127 3.26 10.04 -21.04
CA THR A 127 3.00 9.76 -19.61
C THR A 127 2.13 8.51 -19.44
N LEU A 128 1.11 8.33 -20.28
CA LEU A 128 0.28 7.13 -20.30
C LEU A 128 1.12 5.90 -20.66
N ALA A 129 1.90 5.96 -21.74
CA ALA A 129 2.78 4.89 -22.17
C ALA A 129 3.77 4.51 -21.05
N TYR A 130 4.42 5.50 -20.42
CA TYR A 130 5.31 5.26 -19.29
C TYR A 130 4.59 4.59 -18.11
N MET A 131 3.32 4.93 -17.85
CA MET A 131 2.56 4.33 -16.75
C MET A 131 2.16 2.87 -17.00
N PHE A 132 1.94 2.49 -18.26
CA PHE A 132 1.61 1.13 -18.67
C PHE A 132 2.85 0.25 -18.85
N PHE A 133 3.89 0.76 -19.52
CA PHE A 133 5.08 -0.02 -19.91
C PHE A 133 6.28 0.16 -18.97
N GLY A 134 6.39 1.29 -18.26
CA GLY A 134 7.60 1.66 -17.53
C GLY A 134 7.72 1.17 -16.09
N ARG A 135 6.71 0.47 -15.53
CA ARG A 135 6.68 0.15 -14.09
C ARG A 135 6.72 -1.34 -13.78
N ARG A 136 7.80 -1.74 -13.08
CA ARG A 136 7.89 -3.00 -12.35
C ARG A 136 6.96 -2.99 -11.12
N PRO A 137 6.34 -4.13 -10.77
CA PRO A 137 5.33 -4.19 -9.72
C PRO A 137 5.96 -3.95 -8.35
N TYR A 138 5.39 -2.99 -7.62
CA TYR A 138 5.60 -2.89 -6.18
C TYR A 138 4.79 -4.00 -5.50
N PHE A 139 5.41 -4.79 -4.64
CA PHE A 139 4.72 -5.83 -3.87
C PHE A 139 5.45 -6.13 -2.57
N LEU A 140 4.71 -6.61 -1.59
CA LEU A 140 5.27 -7.26 -0.40
C LEU A 140 4.90 -8.74 -0.48
N ALA A 141 5.89 -9.62 -0.38
CA ALA A 141 5.69 -11.05 -0.28
C ALA A 141 6.22 -11.51 1.08
N ILE A 142 5.45 -12.36 1.76
CA ILE A 142 5.80 -12.93 3.05
C ILE A 142 5.80 -14.45 2.84
N THR A 143 6.98 -15.04 2.87
CA THR A 143 7.18 -16.49 2.70
C THR A 143 7.50 -17.12 4.05
N GLU A 144 7.54 -18.45 4.06
CA GLU A 144 7.92 -19.22 5.24
C GLU A 144 9.31 -18.84 5.78
N THR A 145 10.25 -18.48 4.90
CA THR A 145 11.66 -18.27 5.24
C THR A 145 12.09 -16.80 5.25
N LYS A 146 11.39 -15.94 4.51
CA LYS A 146 11.80 -14.53 4.33
C LYS A 146 10.63 -13.58 4.08
N VAL A 147 10.88 -12.31 4.36
CA VAL A 147 10.04 -11.18 3.96
C VAL A 147 10.70 -10.50 2.78
N VAL A 148 9.99 -10.41 1.66
CA VAL A 148 10.46 -9.79 0.41
C VAL A 148 9.65 -8.55 0.11
N HIS A 149 10.30 -7.41 0.00
CA HIS A 149 9.72 -6.14 -0.40
C HIS A 149 10.30 -5.71 -1.75
N ALA A 150 9.44 -5.58 -2.76
CA ALA A 150 9.81 -5.03 -4.06
C ALA A 150 9.32 -3.59 -4.17
N ALA A 151 10.27 -2.67 -4.34
CA ALA A 151 10.06 -1.25 -4.56
C ALA A 151 10.53 -0.84 -5.96
N GLY A 152 9.72 -1.16 -6.98
CA GLY A 152 10.02 -0.82 -8.36
C GLY A 152 11.22 -1.60 -8.91
N LYS A 153 12.40 -0.95 -8.98
CA LYS A 153 13.65 -1.58 -9.42
C LYS A 153 14.44 -2.23 -8.28
N SER A 154 14.13 -1.91 -7.02
CA SER A 154 14.79 -2.51 -5.88
C SER A 154 13.97 -3.68 -5.36
N THR A 155 14.58 -4.85 -5.23
CA THR A 155 14.07 -5.93 -4.38
C THR A 155 14.83 -5.93 -3.08
N SER A 156 14.14 -6.27 -1.99
CA SER A 156 14.74 -6.32 -0.68
C SER A 156 14.22 -7.56 0.03
N ALA A 157 15.11 -8.46 0.42
CA ALA A 157 14.75 -9.69 1.13
C ALA A 157 15.39 -9.68 2.51
N LEU A 158 14.65 -10.12 3.51
CA LEU A 158 15.13 -10.28 4.88
C LEU A 158 14.66 -11.63 5.42
N HIS A 159 15.58 -12.45 5.89
CA HIS A 159 15.23 -13.73 6.50
C HIS A 159 14.64 -13.50 7.88
N TRP A 160 13.71 -14.37 8.30
CA TRP A 160 13.05 -14.21 9.61
C TRP A 160 14.03 -14.21 10.78
N ASP A 161 15.10 -14.98 10.68
CA ASP A 161 16.13 -15.13 11.73
C ASP A 161 17.01 -13.87 11.86
N GLU A 162 16.97 -13.00 10.85
CA GLU A 162 17.70 -11.74 10.83
C GLU A 162 16.87 -10.57 11.35
N ILE A 163 15.57 -10.77 11.61
CA ILE A 163 14.66 -9.74 12.11
C ILE A 163 14.88 -9.55 13.60
N ASP A 164 15.34 -8.37 13.99
CA ASP A 164 15.48 -7.98 15.40
C ASP A 164 14.15 -7.41 15.93
N LYS A 165 13.61 -6.42 15.23
CA LYS A 165 12.48 -5.63 15.72
C LYS A 165 11.50 -5.25 14.62
N ILE A 166 10.21 -5.38 14.93
CA ILE A 166 9.09 -4.94 14.09
C ILE A 166 8.30 -3.86 14.83
N GLU A 167 8.40 -2.62 14.34
CA GLU A 167 7.80 -1.45 14.99
C GLU A 167 6.97 -0.58 14.04
N PRO A 168 5.86 -0.01 14.52
CA PRO A 168 5.17 1.05 13.80
C PRO A 168 5.99 2.34 13.88
N VAL A 169 6.25 2.96 12.73
CA VAL A 169 6.99 4.23 12.62
C VAL A 169 6.12 5.25 11.89
N LEU A 170 6.22 6.51 12.29
CA LEU A 170 5.64 7.64 11.56
C LEU A 170 6.77 8.36 10.85
N TYR A 171 6.72 8.41 9.52
CA TYR A 171 7.65 9.18 8.71
C TYR A 171 6.86 10.13 7.82
N ALA A 172 7.17 11.44 7.89
CA ALA A 172 6.46 12.48 7.13
C ALA A 172 4.93 12.33 7.23
N ASN A 173 4.40 12.18 8.46
CA ASN A 173 2.97 11.96 8.76
C ASN A 173 2.34 10.73 8.08
N THR A 174 3.15 9.78 7.63
CA THR A 174 2.68 8.53 7.03
C THR A 174 2.99 7.36 7.96
N HIS A 175 1.98 6.56 8.29
CA HIS A 175 2.17 5.32 9.05
C HIS A 175 2.97 4.32 8.21
N MET A 176 4.07 3.84 8.77
CA MET A 176 4.97 2.84 8.21
C MET A 176 5.13 1.67 9.18
N VAL A 177 5.45 0.50 8.64
CA VAL A 177 5.93 -0.64 9.43
C VAL A 177 7.40 -0.82 9.10
N ARG A 178 8.25 -0.62 10.11
CA ARG A 178 9.70 -0.80 9.99
C ARG A 178 10.06 -2.18 10.50
N VAL A 179 10.72 -2.96 9.64
CA VAL A 179 11.31 -4.25 9.99
C VAL A 179 12.82 -4.04 10.04
N THR A 180 13.38 -4.06 11.24
CA THR A 180 14.82 -3.81 11.48
C THR A 180 15.56 -5.13 11.55
N SER A 181 16.71 -5.21 10.89
CA SER A 181 17.59 -6.37 10.96
C SER A 181 18.58 -6.25 12.13
N ALA A 182 18.85 -7.38 12.80
CA ALA A 182 19.86 -7.50 13.86
C ALA A 182 21.28 -7.29 13.34
N ARG A 183 21.52 -7.58 12.05
CA ARG A 183 22.81 -7.42 11.39
C ARG A 183 22.67 -6.35 10.30
N ARG A 184 23.77 -5.69 9.93
CA ARG A 184 23.83 -4.90 8.69
C ARG A 184 23.83 -5.86 7.49
N VAL A 185 22.72 -6.56 7.28
CA VAL A 185 22.59 -7.55 6.21
C VAL A 185 22.40 -6.79 4.91
N GLY A 186 23.18 -7.18 3.90
CA GLY A 186 23.04 -6.71 2.54
C GLY A 186 21.67 -7.11 2.03
N ILE A 187 20.77 -6.13 1.95
CA ILE A 187 19.55 -6.26 1.19
C ILE A 187 19.95 -6.53 -0.26
N ASP A 188 19.58 -7.69 -0.81
CA ASP A 188 19.90 -8.07 -2.20
C ASP A 188 19.12 -7.20 -3.20
N VAL A 189 19.66 -6.02 -3.48
CA VAL A 189 19.13 -5.04 -4.45
C VAL A 189 19.56 -5.48 -5.84
N THR A 190 18.73 -6.30 -6.48
CA THR A 190 19.03 -6.90 -7.80
C THR A 190 18.99 -5.92 -8.99
N THR A 191 19.32 -4.62 -8.85
CA THR A 191 19.39 -3.71 -10.02
C THR A 191 20.43 -2.59 -9.93
N TYR A 192 21.50 -2.75 -10.74
CA TYR A 192 22.38 -1.81 -11.49
C TYR A 192 22.84 -0.46 -10.90
N ASP A 193 22.48 -0.05 -9.69
CA ASP A 193 23.08 1.11 -9.04
C ASP A 193 23.87 0.63 -7.82
N ASP A 194 25.18 0.52 -8.02
CA ASP A 194 26.20 -0.10 -7.18
C ASP A 194 26.44 0.59 -5.82
N ARG A 195 25.47 1.37 -5.34
CA ARG A 195 25.45 1.82 -3.97
C ARG A 195 24.71 0.77 -3.16
N HIS A 196 25.47 -0.24 -2.74
CA HIS A 196 25.15 -1.15 -1.64
C HIS A 196 24.89 -0.35 -0.36
N ARG A 197 23.75 0.35 -0.31
CA ARG A 197 23.23 0.95 0.91
C ARG A 197 22.78 -0.20 1.77
N LEU A 198 23.69 -0.63 2.64
CA LEU A 198 23.48 -1.46 3.83
C LEU A 198 22.40 -0.80 4.68
N THR A 199 21.15 -0.93 4.26
CA THR A 199 20.01 -0.36 4.95
C THR A 199 19.58 -1.43 5.94
N SER A 200 19.82 -1.19 7.22
CA SER A 200 19.51 -2.14 8.30
C SER A 200 18.00 -2.28 8.57
N ALA A 201 17.14 -1.69 7.72
CA ALA A 201 15.71 -1.65 7.91
C ALA A 201 14.95 -1.69 6.58
N ILE A 202 13.88 -2.49 6.53
CA ILE A 202 12.88 -2.46 5.49
C ILE A 202 11.73 -1.58 5.97
N ASP A 203 11.55 -0.44 5.32
CA ASP A 203 10.44 0.47 5.57
C ASP A 203 9.28 0.17 4.62
N VAL A 204 8.23 -0.46 5.15
CA VAL A 204 7.02 -0.77 4.40
C VAL A 204 5.99 0.33 4.62
N ILE A 205 5.52 0.96 3.54
CA ILE A 205 4.44 1.95 3.58
C ILE A 205 3.11 1.24 3.28
N PRO A 206 2.28 0.90 4.29
CA PRO A 206 1.10 0.08 4.07
C PRO A 206 0.02 0.81 3.28
N VAL A 207 0.02 2.15 3.26
CA VAL A 207 -0.86 2.97 2.42
C VAL A 207 -0.70 2.65 0.92
N ARG A 208 0.51 2.28 0.49
CA ARG A 208 0.78 1.86 -0.89
C ARG A 208 0.31 0.41 -1.15
N LEU A 209 0.29 -0.41 -0.12
CA LEU A 209 -0.15 -1.79 -0.18
C LEU A 209 -1.67 -1.90 -0.08
N ASP A 210 -2.19 -3.00 -0.61
CA ASP A 210 -3.58 -3.37 -0.41
C ASP A 210 -3.75 -4.11 0.93
N ILE A 211 -3.43 -3.45 2.04
CA ILE A 211 -3.62 -4.00 3.40
C ILE A 211 -3.79 -2.87 4.42
N ASP A 212 -4.54 -3.14 5.49
CA ASP A 212 -4.66 -2.21 6.63
C ASP A 212 -3.33 -2.16 7.42
N PRO A 213 -2.79 -0.99 7.79
CA PRO A 213 -1.50 -0.89 8.50
C PRO A 213 -1.43 -1.70 9.81
N PRO A 214 -2.44 -1.67 10.70
CA PRO A 214 -2.47 -2.49 11.91
C PRO A 214 -2.50 -4.00 11.60
N LEU A 215 -3.22 -4.40 10.55
CA LEU A 215 -3.30 -5.80 10.13
C LEU A 215 -1.94 -6.32 9.67
N LEU A 216 -1.20 -5.52 8.88
CA LEU A 216 0.15 -5.87 8.46
C LEU A 216 1.11 -6.00 9.65
N LEU A 217 1.02 -5.07 10.61
CA LEU A 217 1.84 -5.11 11.83
C LEU A 217 1.54 -6.37 12.66
N ALA A 218 0.26 -6.71 12.84
CA ALA A 218 -0.17 -7.89 13.57
C ALA A 218 0.32 -9.19 12.89
N LEU A 219 0.20 -9.26 11.56
CA LEU A 219 0.67 -10.38 10.75
C LEU A 219 2.18 -10.63 10.93
N LEU A 220 3.00 -9.59 10.75
CA LEU A 220 4.45 -9.70 10.86
C LEU A 220 4.89 -10.07 12.28
N ARG A 221 4.27 -9.48 13.32
CA ARG A 221 4.55 -9.81 14.72
C ARG A 221 4.14 -11.24 15.08
N PHE A 222 3.04 -11.73 14.53
CA PHE A 222 2.55 -13.08 14.80
C PHE A 222 3.53 -14.13 14.28
N TYR A 223 3.94 -14.05 13.00
CA TYR A 223 4.87 -15.03 12.41
C TYR A 223 6.34 -14.86 12.84
N SER A 224 6.69 -13.67 13.35
CA SER A 224 7.94 -13.48 14.09
C SER A 224 7.92 -14.20 15.44
N ARG A 225 6.79 -14.21 16.15
CA ARG A 225 6.64 -14.85 17.46
C ARG A 225 6.41 -16.36 17.40
N TYR A 226 5.77 -16.87 16.35
CA TYR A 226 5.41 -18.28 16.18
C TYR A 226 6.01 -18.85 14.88
N PRO A 227 7.33 -19.18 14.87
CA PRO A 227 8.01 -19.73 13.70
C PRO A 227 7.37 -21.00 13.14
N GLU A 228 6.85 -21.86 14.01
CA GLU A 228 6.19 -23.13 13.68
C GLU A 228 4.93 -22.96 12.83
N LEU A 229 4.30 -21.78 12.83
CA LEU A 229 3.10 -21.50 12.03
C LEU A 229 3.41 -20.89 10.67
N ARG A 230 4.68 -20.62 10.35
CA ARG A 230 5.08 -19.97 9.08
C ARG A 230 4.66 -20.79 7.85
N ASN A 231 4.50 -22.10 7.97
CA ASN A 231 4.00 -22.96 6.89
C ASN A 231 2.60 -22.53 6.42
N GLU A 232 1.78 -21.92 7.29
CA GLU A 232 0.48 -21.35 6.91
C GLU A 232 0.59 -20.29 5.79
N LEU A 233 1.73 -19.59 5.68
CA LEU A 233 2.00 -18.56 4.67
C LEU A 233 2.03 -19.11 3.24
N THR A 234 2.19 -20.43 3.10
CA THR A 234 2.20 -21.13 1.81
C THR A 234 0.81 -21.61 1.37
N SER A 235 -0.23 -21.35 2.16
CA SER A 235 -1.58 -21.84 1.95
C SER A 235 -2.64 -20.76 2.19
N ASP A 236 -3.88 -20.98 1.74
CA ASP A 236 -4.98 -20.03 1.98
C ASP A 236 -5.33 -19.86 3.47
N ALA A 237 -4.77 -20.69 4.36
CA ALA A 237 -4.96 -20.58 5.81
C ALA A 237 -4.55 -19.19 6.34
N VAL A 238 -3.47 -18.59 5.82
CA VAL A 238 -3.08 -17.22 6.22
C VAL A 238 -4.14 -16.20 5.82
N VAL A 239 -4.76 -16.35 4.64
CA VAL A 239 -5.79 -15.42 4.16
C VAL A 239 -7.04 -15.54 5.04
N ASP A 240 -7.43 -16.74 5.41
CA ASP A 240 -8.56 -16.96 6.33
C ASP A 240 -8.28 -16.44 7.74
N ARG A 241 -7.05 -16.57 8.24
CA ARG A 241 -6.61 -15.96 9.49
C ARG A 241 -6.71 -14.43 9.43
N MET A 242 -6.25 -13.83 8.34
CA MET A 242 -6.32 -12.39 8.10
C MET A 242 -7.77 -11.89 8.04
N ARG A 243 -8.67 -12.63 7.38
CA ARG A 243 -10.11 -12.32 7.33
C ARG A 243 -10.76 -12.32 8.71
N ARG A 244 -10.36 -13.26 9.58
CA ARG A 244 -10.85 -13.38 10.96
C ARG A 244 -10.15 -12.44 11.94
N ALA A 245 -9.09 -11.76 11.51
CA ALA A 245 -8.17 -11.00 12.36
C ALA A 245 -7.66 -11.83 13.57
N ASP A 246 -7.46 -13.14 13.38
CA ASP A 246 -7.10 -14.06 14.46
C ASP A 246 -5.57 -14.17 14.64
N PHE A 247 -5.01 -13.15 15.28
CA PHE A 247 -3.58 -13.07 15.63
C PHE A 247 -3.34 -13.27 17.14
N ARG A 248 -4.27 -13.94 17.82
CA ARG A 248 -4.12 -14.32 19.24
C ARG A 248 -3.25 -15.57 19.37
N THR A 249 -2.71 -15.80 20.57
CA THR A 249 -1.92 -17.00 20.87
C THR A 249 -2.64 -18.27 20.40
N PRO A 250 -1.99 -19.14 19.59
CA PRO A 250 -2.62 -20.34 19.06
C PRO A 250 -3.11 -21.26 20.17
N LYS A 251 -4.33 -21.78 20.03
CA LYS A 251 -4.90 -22.74 21.00
C LYS A 251 -4.13 -24.07 21.03
N THR A 252 -3.50 -24.44 19.92
CA THR A 252 -2.69 -25.66 19.77
C THR A 252 -1.45 -25.62 20.67
N LEU A 253 -0.67 -24.53 20.64
CA LEU A 253 0.48 -24.33 21.54
C LEU A 253 0.10 -24.18 23.02
N ARG A 254 -1.13 -23.73 23.30
CA ARG A 254 -1.64 -23.66 24.67
C ARG A 254 -1.92 -25.05 25.25
N ARG A 255 -2.24 -26.04 24.42
CA ARG A 255 -2.58 -27.40 24.85
C ARG A 255 -1.33 -28.17 25.27
N ASP A 256 -0.25 -28.05 24.51
CA ASP A 256 1.04 -28.69 24.83
C ASP A 256 1.63 -28.13 26.13
N ASN A 257 1.62 -26.81 26.32
CA ASN A 257 2.05 -26.18 27.58
C ASN A 257 1.14 -26.48 28.79
N SER A 258 -0.11 -26.90 28.56
CA SER A 258 -1.02 -27.32 29.63
C SER A 258 -0.90 -28.80 29.97
N GLN A 259 -0.50 -29.64 29.03
CA GLN A 259 -0.18 -31.04 29.28
C GLN A 259 1.15 -31.16 30.04
N ASP A 260 2.15 -30.35 29.71
CA ASP A 260 3.44 -30.33 30.41
C ASP A 260 3.35 -29.79 31.86
N LYS A 261 2.36 -28.94 32.16
CA LYS A 261 2.10 -28.51 33.54
C LYS A 261 1.27 -29.50 34.37
N SER A 262 0.68 -30.51 33.73
CA SER A 262 -0.11 -31.53 34.43
C SER A 262 0.72 -32.73 34.89
N SER A 263 1.92 -32.90 34.36
CA SER A 263 2.85 -33.99 34.72
C SER A 263 3.80 -33.67 35.87
N ASP A 264 3.89 -32.42 36.33
CA ASP A 264 4.79 -32.00 37.43
C ASP A 264 4.07 -31.72 38.77
N GLN A 265 2.88 -32.31 38.97
CA GLN A 265 2.28 -32.37 40.31
C GLN A 265 2.87 -33.54 41.10
N SER A 266 4.09 -33.34 41.60
CA SER A 266 4.59 -34.09 42.76
C SER A 266 3.56 -34.02 43.90
N PRO A 267 3.17 -35.15 44.52
CA PRO A 267 2.10 -35.16 45.51
C PRO A 267 2.55 -34.41 46.78
N ARG A 268 1.86 -33.31 47.08
CA ARG A 268 1.99 -32.62 48.37
C ARG A 268 1.58 -33.60 49.48
N ARG A 269 2.56 -34.20 50.15
CA ARG A 269 2.36 -34.99 51.36
C ARG A 269 1.74 -34.09 52.43
N PHE A 270 0.52 -34.45 52.82
CA PHE A 270 -0.09 -34.09 54.09
C PHE A 270 0.88 -34.41 55.24
N ARG A 271 1.16 -33.45 56.12
CA ARG A 271 1.75 -33.72 57.43
C ARG A 271 0.86 -33.12 58.50
N SER A 272 0.10 -34.00 59.14
CA SER A 272 -0.61 -33.79 60.39
C SER A 272 0.34 -33.93 61.59
N ALA A 273 0.15 -33.07 62.59
CA ALA A 273 0.42 -33.24 64.03
C ALA A 273 0.11 -31.86 64.65
N ARG A 274 -0.95 -31.57 65.42
CA ARG A 274 -1.54 -32.21 66.61
C ARG A 274 -0.48 -32.64 67.64
N GLY A 275 -0.13 -31.68 68.49
CA GLY A 275 -0.02 -31.82 69.94
C GLY A 275 1.15 -32.64 70.49
N LEU A 276 2.12 -31.94 71.08
CA LEU A 276 2.84 -32.39 72.27
C LEU A 276 3.35 -31.15 73.00
N ASP A 277 2.76 -30.92 74.17
CA ASP A 277 3.21 -29.97 75.18
C ASP A 277 4.66 -30.23 75.57
N THR A 278 5.41 -29.17 75.84
CA THR A 278 6.36 -29.15 76.97
C THR A 278 6.54 -27.73 77.47
N SER A 279 6.51 -27.64 78.79
CA SER A 279 6.45 -26.48 79.65
C SER A 279 7.81 -25.81 79.85
N ALA A 280 7.78 -24.56 80.36
CA ALA A 280 8.89 -23.76 80.90
C ALA A 280 9.88 -23.24 79.84
N VAL A 281 10.28 -21.97 79.82
CA VAL A 281 10.96 -21.24 80.90
C VAL A 281 10.72 -19.72 80.75
N THR A 282 10.30 -19.11 81.85
CA THR A 282 10.40 -17.68 82.17
C THR A 282 11.84 -17.20 82.26
N ASP A 283 12.12 -16.01 81.74
CA ASP A 283 13.10 -14.98 82.19
C ASP A 283 13.23 -14.02 80.98
N SER A 284 12.86 -12.75 81.01
CA SER A 284 13.09 -11.67 81.99
C SER A 284 12.03 -10.58 81.84
#